data_AF-A0A9X6X0Z7-F1
#
_entry.id   AF-A0A9X6X0Z7-F1
#
_cell.length_a   1.000
_cell.length_b   1.000
_cell.length_c   1.000
_cell.angle_alpha   90.00
_cell.angle_beta   90.00
_cell.angle_gamma   90.00
#
_symmetry.space_group_name_H-M   'P 1'
#
loop_
_entity.id
_entity.type
_entity.pdbx_description
1 polymer ?
#
loop_
_entity_poly.entity_id
_entity_poly.type
_entity_poly.pdbx_seq_one_letter_code
_entity_poly.pdbx_strand_id
1 'polypeptide(L)'
;MSLTPKEKILQRIAEKGIHIKESFIHSVLSVEMGGLTGYQFGGDSLSEKGEKYSGVITIPKFSDANDTIKAIDLAWALAGYELYICQKKRVKIIAELLGNQSYFYQKILWEKAEEICVHEGFMDVRPKWQIKNLKDLLKIEGSERKKKNPEEKQRFRYEFEYRKNLLLQKAKAESFSLGKEIPRVASFIVRSYVRVLFILLFCALLDKAALSVPIIKGLGNCTLPELALGASRVTLAFLIFNSIWMLIKKRCWS
;
A
#
# COMPACT_ATOMS: atom_id res chain seq x y z
N MET A 1 6.81 -24.76 -30.59
CA MET A 1 5.65 -24.69 -29.67
C MET A 1 5.47 -23.24 -29.24
N SER A 2 4.26 -22.71 -29.22
CA SER A 2 4.00 -21.36 -28.69
C SER A 2 4.09 -21.40 -27.17
N LEU A 3 4.95 -20.57 -26.58
CA LEU A 3 5.09 -20.44 -25.12
C LEU A 3 3.76 -20.06 -24.48
N THR A 4 3.47 -20.67 -23.33
CA THR A 4 2.30 -20.33 -22.51
C THR A 4 2.44 -18.91 -21.94
N PRO A 5 1.32 -18.22 -21.60
CA PRO A 5 1.38 -16.90 -20.98
C PRO A 5 2.31 -16.81 -19.77
N LYS A 6 2.29 -17.82 -18.89
CA LYS A 6 3.20 -17.89 -17.75
C LYS A 6 4.66 -17.96 -18.19
N GLU A 7 4.99 -18.86 -19.13
CA GLU A 7 6.36 -19.06 -19.61
C GLU A 7 6.95 -17.79 -20.22
N LYS A 8 6.16 -17.02 -20.97
CA LYS A 8 6.61 -15.74 -21.53
C LYS A 8 6.98 -14.73 -20.45
N ILE A 9 6.16 -14.62 -19.40
CA ILE A 9 6.48 -13.73 -18.28
C ILE A 9 7.69 -14.23 -17.49
N LEU A 10 7.82 -15.55 -17.28
CA LEU A 10 8.99 -16.14 -16.63
C LEU A 10 10.28 -15.86 -17.41
N GLN A 11 10.24 -15.97 -18.74
CA GLN A 11 11.36 -15.63 -19.59
C GLN A 11 11.77 -14.16 -19.41
N ARG A 12 10.80 -13.24 -19.41
CA ARG A 12 11.06 -11.80 -19.19
C ARG A 12 11.59 -11.50 -17.78
N ILE A 13 11.16 -12.25 -16.77
CA ILE A 13 11.69 -12.15 -15.39
C ILE A 13 13.15 -12.61 -15.37
N ALA A 14 13.47 -13.72 -16.03
CA ALA A 14 14.83 -14.25 -16.13
C ALA A 14 15.77 -13.29 -16.90
N GLU A 15 15.30 -12.68 -18.00
CA GLU A 15 16.04 -11.66 -18.76
C GLU A 15 16.41 -10.43 -17.92
N LYS A 16 15.62 -10.12 -16.89
CA LYS A 16 15.87 -9.02 -15.95
C LYS A 16 16.76 -9.41 -14.76
N GLY A 17 17.26 -10.64 -14.73
CA GLY A 17 18.10 -11.15 -13.63
C GLY A 17 17.37 -11.17 -12.29
N ILE A 18 16.05 -11.37 -12.30
CA ILE A 18 15.22 -11.48 -11.10
C ILE A 18 15.14 -12.96 -10.72
N HIS A 19 15.39 -13.27 -9.44
CA HIS A 19 15.30 -14.65 -8.97
C HIS A 19 13.88 -15.01 -8.56
N ILE A 20 13.46 -16.23 -8.92
CA ILE A 20 12.16 -16.77 -8.52
C ILE A 20 12.38 -17.73 -7.36
N LYS A 21 11.77 -17.43 -6.22
CA LYS A 21 11.80 -18.28 -5.03
C LYS A 21 10.44 -18.92 -4.82
N GLU A 22 10.40 -20.24 -4.77
CA GLU A 22 9.19 -20.95 -4.35
C GLU A 22 9.09 -20.96 -2.82
N SER A 23 7.90 -20.69 -2.28
CA SER A 23 7.68 -20.66 -0.84
C SER A 23 6.41 -21.41 -0.44
N PHE A 24 6.57 -22.29 0.56
CA PHE A 24 5.46 -22.98 1.21
C PHE A 24 4.55 -22.00 1.96
N ILE A 25 5.14 -21.05 2.70
CA ILE A 25 4.41 -20.03 3.46
C ILE A 25 3.56 -19.18 2.51
N HIS A 26 4.09 -18.82 1.35
CA HIS A 26 3.30 -18.11 0.34
C HIS A 26 2.21 -18.96 -0.29
N SER A 27 2.31 -20.30 -0.25
CA SER A 27 1.20 -21.17 -0.70
C SER A 27 0.00 -21.00 0.23
N VAL A 28 0.23 -20.96 1.55
CA VAL A 28 -0.81 -20.71 2.54
C VAL A 28 -1.37 -19.27 2.41
N LEU A 29 -0.48 -18.27 2.36
CA LEU A 29 -0.88 -16.87 2.21
C LEU A 29 -1.59 -16.58 0.88
N SER A 30 -1.27 -17.32 -0.19
CA SER A 30 -1.94 -17.15 -1.48
C SER A 30 -3.44 -17.43 -1.38
N VAL A 31 -3.87 -18.36 -0.52
CA VAL A 31 -5.30 -18.65 -0.32
C VAL A 31 -5.99 -17.46 0.37
N GLU A 32 -5.35 -16.84 1.35
CA GLU A 32 -5.89 -15.70 2.11
C GLU A 32 -5.83 -14.37 1.33
N MET A 33 -4.84 -14.22 0.46
CA MET A 33 -4.56 -12.98 -0.29
C MET A 33 -5.09 -13.02 -1.74
N GLY A 34 -5.80 -14.09 -2.13
CA GLY A 34 -6.42 -14.20 -3.45
C GLY A 34 -5.45 -14.56 -4.59
N GLY A 35 -4.33 -15.22 -4.27
CA GLY A 35 -3.36 -15.74 -5.23
C GLY A 35 -2.12 -14.89 -5.45
N LEU A 36 -2.02 -13.73 -4.78
CA LEU A 36 -0.94 -12.78 -5.03
C LEU A 36 0.45 -13.35 -4.71
N THR A 37 1.33 -13.26 -5.71
CA THR A 37 2.78 -13.51 -5.57
C THR A 37 3.41 -12.39 -4.74
N GLY A 38 4.25 -12.77 -3.79
CA GLY A 38 5.00 -11.80 -2.99
C GLY A 38 6.20 -11.31 -3.77
N TYR A 39 6.60 -10.06 -3.57
CA TYR A 39 7.87 -9.57 -4.10
C TYR A 39 8.64 -8.82 -3.02
N GLN A 40 9.96 -8.99 -3.03
CA GLN A 40 10.87 -8.27 -2.15
C GLN A 40 11.94 -7.60 -2.99
N PHE A 41 12.04 -6.28 -2.87
CA PHE A 41 13.01 -5.45 -3.56
C PHE A 41 13.82 -4.67 -2.54
N GLY A 42 15.14 -4.64 -2.73
CA GLY A 42 16.05 -3.97 -1.83
C GLY A 42 16.45 -4.85 -0.64
N GLY A 43 17.76 -5.11 -0.57
CA GLY A 43 18.39 -6.05 0.34
C GLY A 43 19.19 -7.03 -0.49
N ASP A 44 20.50 -7.12 -0.25
CA ASP A 44 21.35 -8.18 -0.78
C ASP A 44 20.80 -9.52 -0.27
N SER A 45 19.75 -10.04 -0.93
CA SER A 45 19.32 -11.42 -0.71
C SER A 45 20.35 -12.29 -1.41
N LEU A 46 21.41 -12.59 -0.66
CA LEU A 46 22.39 -13.60 -1.03
C LEU A 46 21.62 -14.89 -1.29
N SER A 47 21.75 -15.41 -2.52
CA SER A 47 21.53 -16.82 -2.79
C SER A 47 22.26 -17.66 -1.72
N GLU A 48 21.77 -18.85 -1.40
CA GLU A 48 22.55 -19.85 -0.64
C GLU A 48 23.92 -20.15 -1.31
N LYS A 49 24.10 -19.72 -2.57
CA LYS A 49 25.33 -19.80 -3.37
C LYS A 49 26.12 -18.47 -3.54
N GLY A 50 25.73 -17.38 -2.87
CA GLY A 50 26.46 -16.11 -2.92
C GLY A 50 26.20 -15.21 -4.14
N GLU A 51 25.27 -15.58 -5.02
CA GLU A 51 24.87 -14.73 -6.17
C GLU A 51 24.01 -13.54 -5.72
N LYS A 52 24.35 -12.34 -6.24
CA LYS A 52 23.59 -11.11 -6.04
C LYS A 52 22.45 -11.03 -7.06
N TYR A 53 21.22 -10.95 -6.58
CA TYR A 53 20.04 -10.74 -7.42
C TYR A 53 19.56 -9.30 -7.34
N SER A 54 19.05 -8.80 -8.47
CA SER A 54 18.46 -7.47 -8.56
C SER A 54 17.11 -7.37 -7.81
N GLY A 55 16.47 -8.51 -7.55
CA GLY A 55 15.23 -8.64 -6.80
C GLY A 55 14.77 -10.11 -6.71
N VAL A 56 13.87 -10.40 -5.78
CA VAL A 56 13.30 -11.75 -5.60
C VAL A 56 11.79 -11.69 -5.73
N ILE A 57 11.25 -12.47 -6.67
CA ILE A 57 9.81 -12.75 -6.77
C ILE A 57 9.56 -14.07 -6.05
N THR A 58 8.69 -14.04 -5.04
CA THR A 58 8.30 -15.22 -4.27
C THR A 58 6.97 -15.76 -4.79
N ILE A 59 6.99 -16.97 -5.33
CA ILE A 59 5.81 -17.66 -5.84
C ILE A 59 5.35 -18.75 -4.86
N PRO A 60 4.04 -19.04 -4.80
CA PRO A 60 3.55 -20.18 -4.02
C PRO A 60 4.08 -21.48 -4.64
N LYS A 61 4.65 -22.34 -3.79
CA LYS A 61 5.11 -23.68 -4.17
C LYS A 61 3.97 -24.59 -4.63
N PHE A 62 2.80 -24.45 -3.99
CA PHE A 62 1.60 -25.20 -4.32
C PHE A 62 0.52 -24.23 -4.78
N SER A 63 0.05 -24.40 -6.02
CA SER A 63 -1.02 -23.58 -6.58
C SER A 63 -1.71 -24.34 -7.70
N ASP A 64 -3.01 -24.60 -7.50
CA ASP A 64 -3.91 -25.19 -8.51
C ASP A 64 -4.39 -24.16 -9.53
N ALA A 65 -3.85 -22.93 -9.48
CA ALA A 65 -4.27 -21.87 -10.36
C ALA A 65 -3.91 -22.16 -11.82
N ASN A 66 -4.80 -21.74 -12.72
CA ASN A 66 -4.58 -21.85 -14.16
C ASN A 66 -3.41 -20.96 -14.63
N ASP A 67 -2.97 -21.19 -15.87
CA ASP A 67 -1.80 -20.50 -16.43
C ASP A 67 -2.02 -18.99 -16.56
N THR A 68 -3.23 -18.58 -16.95
CA THR A 68 -3.68 -17.18 -17.04
C THR A 68 -3.49 -16.44 -15.72
N ILE A 69 -4.00 -17.02 -14.64
CA ILE A 69 -3.92 -16.49 -13.28
C ILE A 69 -2.46 -16.32 -12.88
N LYS A 70 -1.65 -17.37 -13.06
CA LYS A 70 -0.23 -17.35 -12.71
C LYS A 70 0.51 -16.27 -13.50
N ALA A 71 0.17 -16.09 -14.78
CA ALA A 71 0.74 -15.05 -15.63
C ALA A 71 0.36 -13.63 -15.14
N ILE A 72 -0.89 -13.43 -14.72
CA ILE A 72 -1.37 -12.15 -14.15
C ILE A 72 -0.61 -11.83 -12.86
N ASP A 73 -0.49 -12.80 -11.95
CA ASP A 73 0.17 -12.60 -10.66
C ASP A 73 1.68 -12.33 -10.86
N LEU A 74 2.32 -13.06 -11.78
CA LEU A 74 3.72 -12.80 -12.14
C LEU A 74 3.91 -11.43 -12.81
N ALA A 75 3.00 -11.01 -13.71
CA ALA A 75 3.05 -9.70 -14.34
C ALA A 75 2.88 -8.58 -13.32
N TRP A 76 2.01 -8.77 -12.31
CA TRP A 76 1.85 -7.85 -11.20
C TRP A 76 3.12 -7.75 -10.34
N ALA A 77 3.78 -8.87 -10.03
CA ALA A 77 5.06 -8.84 -9.31
C ALA A 77 6.18 -8.17 -10.12
N LEU A 78 6.25 -8.44 -11.43
CA LEU A 78 7.19 -7.81 -12.34
C LEU A 78 6.95 -6.30 -12.46
N ALA A 79 5.70 -5.86 -12.46
CA ALA A 79 5.34 -4.44 -12.41
C ALA A 79 5.88 -3.77 -11.15
N GLY A 80 5.82 -4.45 -10.01
CA GLY A 80 6.39 -3.97 -8.75
C GLY A 80 7.89 -3.72 -8.88
N TYR A 81 8.61 -4.63 -9.53
CA TYR A 81 10.04 -4.53 -9.75
C TYR A 81 10.38 -3.35 -10.67
N GLU A 82 9.65 -3.23 -11.78
CA GLU A 82 9.84 -2.11 -12.72
C GLU A 82 9.57 -0.75 -12.04
N LEU A 83 8.54 -0.65 -11.19
CA LEU A 83 8.27 0.57 -10.43
C LEU A 83 9.33 0.88 -9.38
N TYR A 84 9.92 -0.16 -8.77
CA TYR A 84 11.01 -0.02 -7.80
C TYR A 84 12.29 0.50 -8.47
N ILE A 85 12.66 -0.01 -9.64
CA ILE A 85 13.87 0.42 -10.36
C ILE A 85 13.67 1.77 -11.04
N CYS A 86 12.55 1.97 -11.72
CA CYS A 86 12.29 3.18 -12.49
C CYS A 86 11.73 4.34 -11.64
N GLN A 87 12.01 4.37 -10.32
CA GLN A 87 11.42 5.25 -9.31
C GLN A 87 11.21 6.70 -9.80
N LYS A 88 10.07 6.96 -10.44
CA LYS A 88 9.65 8.31 -10.77
C LYS A 88 9.35 9.01 -9.45
N LYS A 89 9.82 10.25 -9.29
CA LYS A 89 9.68 11.05 -8.05
C LYS A 89 8.27 10.99 -7.46
N ARG A 90 7.23 11.01 -8.29
CA ARG A 90 5.82 10.88 -7.86
C ARG A 90 5.48 9.54 -7.22
N VAL A 91 5.93 8.42 -7.79
CA VAL A 91 5.65 7.06 -7.27
C VAL A 91 6.36 6.87 -5.93
N LYS A 92 7.60 7.36 -5.82
CA LYS A 92 8.36 7.36 -4.57
C LYS A 92 7.63 8.14 -3.46
N ILE A 93 7.15 9.35 -3.76
CA ILE A 93 6.37 10.15 -2.81
C ILE A 93 5.09 9.42 -2.36
N ILE A 94 4.38 8.77 -3.29
CA ILE A 94 3.16 8.01 -2.96
C ILE A 94 3.48 6.81 -2.05
N ALA A 95 4.54 6.07 -2.38
CA ALA A 95 5.01 4.94 -1.58
C ALA A 95 5.44 5.37 -0.17
N GLU A 96 6.17 6.48 -0.03
CA GLU A 96 6.65 7.01 1.25
C GLU A 96 5.52 7.58 2.11
N LEU A 97 4.57 8.33 1.52
CA LEU A 97 3.50 8.99 2.28
C LEU A 97 2.33 8.08 2.62
N LEU A 98 1.95 7.17 1.71
CA LEU A 98 0.75 6.36 1.86
C LEU A 98 1.05 4.87 2.07
N GLY A 99 2.29 4.45 1.83
CA GLY A 99 2.69 3.06 1.88
C GLY A 99 2.38 2.29 0.59
N ASN A 100 3.10 1.18 0.42
CA ASN A 100 2.98 0.28 -0.75
C ASN A 100 1.64 -0.48 -0.80
N GLN A 101 0.91 -0.55 0.32
CA GLN A 101 -0.42 -1.16 0.38
C GLN A 101 -1.55 -0.16 0.11
N SER A 102 -1.23 1.12 -0.11
CA SER A 102 -2.25 2.13 -0.38
C SER A 102 -2.97 1.86 -1.70
N TYR A 103 -4.26 2.20 -1.75
CA TYR A 103 -5.06 2.14 -2.97
C TYR A 103 -4.40 2.84 -4.16
N PHE A 104 -3.77 4.00 -3.94
CA PHE A 104 -3.12 4.76 -5.01
C PHE A 104 -1.87 4.06 -5.54
N TYR A 105 -1.04 3.52 -4.66
CA TYR A 105 0.13 2.74 -5.09
C TYR A 105 -0.31 1.47 -5.82
N GLN A 106 -1.27 0.74 -5.27
CA GLN A 106 -1.84 -0.46 -5.87
C GLN A 106 -2.45 -0.16 -7.25
N LYS A 107 -3.11 0.99 -7.42
CA LYS A 107 -3.66 1.40 -8.72
C LYS A 107 -2.56 1.61 -9.77
N ILE A 108 -1.47 2.31 -9.42
CA ILE A 108 -0.32 2.51 -10.32
C ILE A 108 0.33 1.17 -10.67
N LEU A 109 0.44 0.27 -9.69
CA LEU A 109 0.99 -1.06 -9.87
C LEU A 109 0.17 -1.89 -10.87
N TRP A 110 -1.16 -1.87 -10.75
CA TRP A 110 -2.07 -2.54 -11.68
C TRP A 110 -2.07 -1.93 -13.09
N GLU A 111 -1.93 -0.60 -13.20
CA GLU A 111 -1.75 0.06 -14.51
C GLU A 111 -0.46 -0.42 -15.18
N LYS A 112 0.63 -0.54 -14.41
CA LYS A 112 1.90 -1.05 -14.93
C LYS A 112 1.84 -2.53 -15.30
N ALA A 113 1.14 -3.35 -14.53
CA ALA A 113 0.88 -4.75 -14.86
C ALA A 113 0.08 -4.88 -16.17
N GLU A 114 -0.91 -4.00 -16.39
CA GLU A 114 -1.69 -3.98 -17.63
C GLU A 114 -0.78 -3.63 -18.83
N GLU A 115 0.12 -2.66 -18.69
CA GLU A 115 1.11 -2.34 -19.73
C GLU A 115 1.98 -3.54 -20.10
N ILE A 116 2.45 -4.31 -19.11
CA ILE A 116 3.27 -5.51 -19.34
C ILE A 116 2.45 -6.56 -20.11
N CYS A 117 1.24 -6.88 -19.65
CA CYS A 117 0.40 -7.89 -20.30
C CYS A 117 -0.01 -7.50 -21.73
N VAL A 118 -0.21 -6.21 -22.00
CA VAL A 118 -0.48 -5.70 -23.34
C VAL A 118 0.76 -5.80 -24.23
N HIS A 119 1.94 -5.46 -23.71
CA HIS A 119 3.21 -5.60 -24.43
C HIS A 119 3.49 -7.05 -24.83
N GLU A 120 3.24 -8.01 -23.94
CA GLU A 120 3.38 -9.44 -24.21
C GLU A 120 2.30 -10.01 -25.15
N GLY A 121 1.34 -9.17 -25.54
CA GLY A 121 0.27 -9.52 -26.48
C GLY A 121 -0.86 -10.36 -25.89
N PHE A 122 -0.92 -10.52 -24.56
CA PHE A 122 -2.01 -11.23 -23.87
C PHE A 122 -3.33 -10.49 -23.96
N MET A 123 -3.26 -9.16 -24.05
CA MET A 123 -4.40 -8.28 -24.18
C MET A 123 -4.12 -7.19 -25.21
N ASP A 124 -5.14 -6.69 -25.89
CA ASP A 124 -4.98 -5.57 -26.80
C ASP A 124 -5.03 -4.23 -26.06
N VAL A 125 -4.36 -3.19 -26.55
CA VAL A 125 -4.39 -1.85 -25.93
C VAL A 125 -5.84 -1.34 -25.83
N ARG A 126 -6.26 -0.93 -24.63
CA ARG A 126 -7.59 -0.34 -24.45
C ARG A 126 -7.60 1.10 -25.03
N PRO A 127 -8.55 1.49 -25.88
CA PRO A 127 -8.73 2.89 -26.23
C PRO A 127 -9.16 3.66 -24.97
N LYS A 128 -8.43 4.75 -24.64
CA LYS A 128 -8.60 5.54 -23.39
C LYS A 128 -10.01 6.06 -23.13
N TRP A 129 -10.92 6.02 -24.11
CA TRP A 129 -12.24 6.65 -24.07
C TRP A 129 -13.39 5.70 -23.68
N GLN A 130 -13.14 4.39 -23.54
CA GLN A 130 -14.18 3.39 -23.20
C GLN A 130 -14.34 3.12 -21.69
N ILE A 131 -13.68 3.88 -20.82
CA ILE A 131 -13.79 3.70 -19.36
C ILE A 131 -15.01 4.49 -18.87
N LYS A 132 -16.21 3.93 -19.00
CA LYS A 132 -17.36 4.40 -18.22
C LYS A 132 -18.08 3.30 -17.44
N ASN A 133 -18.23 2.07 -17.95
CA ASN A 133 -18.84 0.99 -17.16
C ASN A 133 -18.38 -0.42 -17.57
N LEU A 134 -18.37 -1.36 -16.62
CA LEU A 134 -18.18 -2.80 -16.88
C LEU A 134 -19.26 -3.35 -17.85
N LYS A 135 -20.44 -2.69 -17.90
CA LYS A 135 -21.53 -2.98 -18.85
C LYS A 135 -21.15 -2.72 -20.31
N ASP A 136 -20.16 -1.86 -20.57
CA ASP A 136 -19.73 -1.55 -21.94
C ASP A 136 -18.81 -2.64 -22.51
N LEU A 137 -18.19 -3.47 -21.67
CA LEU A 137 -17.44 -4.66 -22.11
C LEU A 137 -18.36 -5.74 -22.70
N LEU A 138 -19.55 -5.94 -22.10
CA LEU A 138 -20.56 -6.87 -22.62
C LEU A 138 -21.17 -6.38 -23.95
N LYS A 139 -21.27 -5.06 -24.17
CA LYS A 139 -21.80 -4.51 -25.42
C LYS A 139 -20.86 -4.67 -26.62
N ILE A 140 -19.57 -4.95 -26.40
CA ILE A 140 -18.59 -5.17 -27.48
C ILE A 140 -18.75 -6.57 -28.12
N GLU A 141 -19.57 -7.46 -27.53
CA GLU A 141 -19.94 -8.78 -28.09
C GLU A 141 -20.61 -8.70 -29.47
N GLY A 142 -21.15 -7.54 -29.86
CA GLY A 142 -21.95 -7.38 -31.08
C GLY A 142 -21.23 -6.89 -32.34
N SER A 143 -19.93 -6.54 -32.30
CA SER A 143 -19.25 -6.00 -33.50
C SER A 143 -18.02 -6.80 -33.88
N GLU A 144 -18.16 -7.52 -35.00
CA GLU A 144 -17.16 -8.32 -35.69
C GLU A 144 -15.77 -7.69 -35.73
N ARG A 145 -14.74 -8.50 -35.42
CA ARG A 145 -13.49 -8.51 -36.20
C ARG A 145 -12.76 -9.84 -36.02
N LYS A 146 -12.76 -10.61 -37.11
CA LYS A 146 -11.93 -11.80 -37.35
C LYS A 146 -10.46 -11.49 -37.08
N LYS A 147 -9.93 -11.95 -35.95
CA LYS A 147 -8.51 -12.24 -35.73
C LYS A 147 -8.44 -13.58 -35.01
N LYS A 148 -7.50 -14.45 -35.37
CA LYS A 148 -7.41 -15.87 -34.99
C LYS A 148 -7.23 -16.17 -33.49
N ASN A 149 -7.38 -15.19 -32.58
CA ASN A 149 -7.35 -15.46 -31.14
C ASN A 149 -8.08 -14.41 -30.26
N PRO A 150 -9.35 -14.04 -30.55
CA PRO A 150 -10.03 -12.96 -29.84
C PRO A 150 -10.58 -13.43 -28.48
N GLU A 151 -11.03 -14.68 -28.39
CA GLU A 151 -11.63 -15.24 -27.18
C GLU A 151 -10.61 -15.44 -26.05
N GLU A 152 -9.40 -15.96 -26.35
CA GLU A 152 -8.38 -16.15 -25.30
C GLU A 152 -7.91 -14.82 -24.72
N LYS A 153 -7.68 -13.81 -25.58
CA LYS A 153 -7.32 -12.46 -25.12
C LYS A 153 -8.45 -11.79 -24.34
N GLN A 154 -9.70 -12.00 -24.73
CA GLN A 154 -10.86 -11.50 -24.00
C GLN A 154 -11.01 -12.19 -22.64
N ARG A 155 -10.84 -13.52 -22.58
CA ARG A 155 -10.84 -14.28 -21.32
C ARG A 155 -9.71 -13.83 -20.39
N PHE A 156 -8.50 -13.65 -20.91
CA PHE A 156 -7.39 -13.09 -20.15
C PHE A 156 -7.72 -11.71 -19.61
N ARG A 157 -8.30 -10.83 -20.44
CA ARG A 157 -8.70 -9.49 -20.03
C ARG A 157 -9.79 -9.49 -18.96
N TYR A 158 -10.78 -10.36 -19.08
CA TYR A 158 -11.82 -10.51 -18.07
C TYR A 158 -11.20 -10.91 -16.72
N GLU A 159 -10.35 -11.94 -16.71
CA GLU A 159 -9.69 -12.43 -15.50
C GLU A 159 -8.79 -11.36 -14.86
N PHE A 160 -8.03 -10.62 -15.69
CA PHE A 160 -7.19 -9.51 -15.24
C PHE A 160 -8.01 -8.41 -14.57
N GLU A 161 -9.10 -7.97 -15.20
CA GLU A 161 -9.97 -6.92 -14.66
C GLU A 161 -10.71 -7.36 -13.41
N TYR A 162 -11.19 -8.60 -13.37
CA TYR A 162 -11.83 -9.17 -12.19
C TYR A 162 -10.89 -9.11 -10.98
N ARG A 163 -9.66 -9.59 -11.12
CA ARG A 163 -8.65 -9.60 -10.05
C ARG A 163 -8.20 -8.21 -9.64
N LYS A 164 -7.92 -7.35 -10.61
CA LYS A 164 -7.60 -5.94 -10.38
C LYS A 164 -8.68 -5.26 -9.54
N ASN A 165 -9.95 -5.42 -9.91
CA ASN A 165 -11.05 -4.80 -9.20
C ASN A 165 -11.24 -5.38 -7.79
N LEU A 166 -11.15 -6.70 -7.63
CA LEU A 166 -11.25 -7.37 -6.32
C LEU A 166 -10.19 -6.84 -5.35
N LEU A 167 -8.94 -6.79 -5.78
CA LEU A 167 -7.81 -6.40 -4.94
C LEU A 167 -7.76 -4.90 -4.69
N LEU A 168 -8.11 -4.08 -5.69
CA LEU A 168 -8.24 -2.64 -5.51
C LEU A 168 -9.40 -2.28 -4.57
N GLN A 169 -10.50 -3.03 -4.57
CA GLN A 169 -11.58 -2.84 -3.59
C GLN A 169 -11.12 -3.16 -2.17
N LYS A 170 -10.36 -4.25 -1.98
CA LYS A 170 -9.76 -4.60 -0.68
C LYS A 170 -8.80 -3.50 -0.19
N ALA A 171 -7.86 -3.08 -1.04
CA ALA A 171 -6.94 -1.98 -0.74
C ALA A 171 -7.67 -0.65 -0.48
N LYS A 172 -8.77 -0.39 -1.20
CA LYS A 172 -9.63 0.78 -0.94
C LYS A 172 -10.24 0.69 0.46
N ALA A 173 -10.86 -0.43 0.82
CA ALA A 173 -11.46 -0.63 2.14
C ALA A 173 -10.44 -0.45 3.28
N GLU A 174 -9.23 -1.00 3.14
CA GLU A 174 -8.13 -0.85 4.11
C GLU A 174 -7.59 0.57 4.17
N SER A 175 -7.45 1.26 3.03
CA SER A 175 -7.04 2.67 3.04
C SER A 175 -8.07 3.60 3.70
N PHE A 176 -9.37 3.28 3.57
CA PHE A 176 -10.44 4.01 4.25
C PHE A 176 -10.51 3.73 5.75
N SER A 177 -10.13 2.54 6.22
CA SER A 177 -10.07 2.27 7.66
C SER A 177 -8.93 3.07 8.32
N LEU A 178 -7.74 3.10 7.72
CA LEU A 178 -6.64 3.99 8.16
C LEU A 178 -7.02 5.48 8.06
N GLY A 179 -7.68 5.88 6.98
CA GLY A 179 -8.14 7.26 6.78
C GLY A 179 -9.18 7.73 7.81
N LYS A 180 -9.90 6.82 8.48
CA LYS A 180 -10.81 7.13 9.59
C LYS A 180 -10.08 7.32 10.92
N GLU A 181 -8.86 6.79 11.07
CA GLU A 181 -8.06 6.95 12.29
C GLU A 181 -7.35 8.30 12.35
N ILE A 182 -6.88 8.81 11.21
CA ILE A 182 -6.21 10.13 11.11
C ILE A 182 -7.06 11.28 11.71
N PRO A 183 -8.34 11.48 11.34
CA PRO A 183 -9.16 12.55 11.94
C PRO A 183 -9.51 12.28 13.41
N ARG A 184 -9.55 11.02 13.85
CA ARG A 184 -9.74 10.69 15.28
C ARG A 184 -8.51 11.06 16.10
N VAL A 185 -7.32 10.75 15.60
CA VAL A 185 -6.06 11.12 16.25
C VAL A 185 -5.88 12.64 16.23
N ALA A 186 -6.12 13.30 15.10
CA ALA A 186 -6.05 14.76 15.00
C ALA A 186 -7.04 15.45 15.94
N SER A 187 -8.30 15.00 15.98
CA SER A 187 -9.30 15.55 16.91
C SER A 187 -8.95 15.27 18.37
N PHE A 188 -8.34 14.13 18.69
CA PHE A 188 -7.83 13.83 20.02
C PHE A 188 -6.70 14.77 20.43
N ILE A 189 -5.72 15.02 19.55
CA ILE A 189 -4.60 15.94 19.79
C ILE A 189 -5.11 17.36 20.03
N VAL A 190 -6.00 17.85 19.17
CA VAL A 190 -6.57 19.20 19.29
C VAL A 190 -7.37 19.33 20.59
N ARG A 191 -8.22 18.34 20.94
CA ARG A 191 -8.97 18.35 22.20
C ARG A 191 -8.05 18.30 23.42
N SER A 192 -6.98 17.52 23.36
CA SER A 192 -6.01 17.42 24.45
C SER A 192 -5.29 18.76 24.65
N TYR A 193 -4.82 19.39 23.57
CA TYR A 193 -4.20 20.70 23.60
C TYR A 193 -5.12 21.77 24.21
N VAL A 194 -6.37 21.85 23.76
CA VAL A 194 -7.35 22.83 24.26
C VAL A 194 -7.61 22.63 25.75
N ARG A 195 -7.71 21.38 26.24
CA ARG A 195 -7.89 21.10 27.67
C ARG A 195 -6.70 21.53 28.50
N VAL A 196 -5.48 21.23 28.05
CA VAL A 196 -4.25 21.63 28.76
C VAL A 196 -4.13 23.15 28.79
N LEU A 197 -4.40 23.82 27.67
CA LEU A 197 -4.41 25.28 27.59
C LEU A 197 -5.42 25.91 28.55
N PHE A 198 -6.63 25.35 28.62
CA PHE A 198 -7.66 25.83 29.54
C PHE A 198 -7.24 25.67 31.01
N ILE A 199 -6.63 24.55 31.38
CA ILE A 199 -6.11 24.32 32.73
C ILE A 199 -5.00 25.34 33.05
N LEU A 200 -4.06 25.57 32.13
CA LEU A 200 -2.98 26.53 32.34
C LEU A 200 -3.50 27.97 32.49
N LEU A 201 -4.50 28.35 31.70
CA LEU A 201 -5.17 29.65 31.82
C LEU A 201 -5.90 29.79 33.16
N PHE A 202 -6.62 28.75 33.59
CA PHE A 202 -7.30 28.73 34.88
C PHE A 202 -6.31 28.83 36.04
N CYS A 203 -5.20 28.10 35.97
CA CYS A 203 -4.09 28.19 36.92
C CYS A 203 -3.46 29.58 36.97
N ALA A 204 -3.24 30.23 35.83
CA ALA A 204 -2.73 31.59 35.76
C ALA A 204 -3.70 32.62 36.36
N LEU A 205 -5.01 32.41 36.19
CA LEU A 205 -6.05 33.25 36.82
C LEU A 205 -6.08 33.07 38.35
N LEU A 206 -5.97 31.85 38.85
CA LEU A 206 -5.89 31.58 40.29
C LEU A 206 -4.64 32.19 40.92
N ASP A 207 -3.52 32.19 40.20
CA ASP A 207 -2.27 32.82 40.65
C ASP A 207 -2.40 34.35 40.72
N LYS A 208 -3.03 34.98 39.72
CA LYS A 208 -3.38 36.43 39.78
C LYS A 208 -4.32 36.77 40.93
N ALA A 209 -5.21 35.85 41.31
CA ALA A 209 -6.13 36.02 42.43
C ALA A 209 -5.50 35.70 43.80
N ALA A 210 -4.18 35.46 43.87
CA ALA A 210 -3.44 35.06 45.08
C ALA A 210 -3.95 33.76 45.74
N LEU A 211 -4.66 32.92 44.99
CA LEU A 211 -5.15 31.59 45.41
C LEU A 211 -4.22 30.45 44.95
N SER A 212 -2.98 30.78 44.57
CA SER A 212 -2.01 29.81 44.01
C SER A 212 -1.47 28.83 45.04
N VAL A 213 -1.35 27.57 44.63
CA VAL A 213 -0.52 26.54 45.25
C VAL A 213 0.96 26.80 44.89
N PRO A 214 1.96 26.50 45.75
CA PRO A 214 3.39 26.78 45.49
C PRO A 214 3.94 26.27 44.15
N ILE A 215 3.34 25.22 43.57
CA ILE A 215 3.73 24.64 42.28
C ILE A 215 3.31 25.52 41.08
N ILE A 216 2.35 26.43 41.28
CA ILE A 216 1.70 27.25 40.22
C ILE A 216 2.10 28.73 40.35
N LYS A 217 2.93 29.06 41.34
CA LYS A 217 3.32 30.43 41.65
C LYS A 217 4.19 31.01 40.52
N GLY A 218 3.78 32.15 39.96
CA GLY A 218 4.46 32.82 38.84
C GLY A 218 3.83 32.57 37.47
N LEU A 219 2.83 31.68 37.36
CA LEU A 219 2.09 31.44 36.12
C LEU A 219 1.20 32.64 35.72
N GLY A 220 0.76 33.43 36.71
CA GLY A 220 -0.06 34.63 36.50
C GLY A 220 0.69 35.76 35.80
N ASN A 221 2.02 35.73 35.81
CA ASN A 221 2.87 36.70 35.11
C ASN A 221 3.18 36.29 33.67
N CYS A 222 2.86 35.06 33.27
CA CYS A 222 3.09 34.58 31.92
C CYS A 222 2.12 35.22 30.92
N THR A 223 2.64 35.49 29.73
CA THR A 223 1.82 35.96 28.61
C THR A 223 1.07 34.80 27.94
N LEU A 224 0.00 35.09 27.23
CA LEU A 224 -0.80 34.09 26.52
C LEU A 224 0.01 33.23 25.52
N PRO A 225 1.00 33.79 24.77
CA PRO A 225 1.92 33.00 23.95
C PRO A 225 2.78 32.01 24.74
N GLU A 226 3.25 32.38 25.93
CA GLU A 226 4.06 31.50 26.78
C GLU A 226 3.23 30.34 27.33
N LEU A 227 1.99 30.60 27.72
CA LEU A 227 1.04 29.56 28.15
C LEU A 227 0.66 28.62 27.00
N ALA A 228 0.47 29.16 25.79
CA ALA A 228 0.22 28.35 24.59
C ALA A 228 1.40 27.44 24.22
N LEU A 229 2.63 27.91 24.42
CA LEU A 229 3.85 27.16 24.19
C LEU A 229 4.12 26.13 25.31
N GLY A 230 3.71 26.43 26.54
CA GLY A 230 3.66 25.46 27.63
C GLY A 230 2.67 24.33 27.35
N ALA A 231 1.45 24.68 26.89
CA ALA A 231 0.44 23.70 26.53
C ALA A 231 0.91 22.76 25.42
N SER A 232 1.58 23.27 24.39
CA SER A 232 2.09 22.43 23.29
C SER A 232 3.14 21.44 23.77
N ARG A 233 4.09 21.87 24.61
CA ARG A 233 5.13 21.01 25.21
C ARG A 233 4.54 19.90 26.08
N VAL A 234 3.56 20.22 26.92
CA VAL A 234 2.88 19.25 27.79
C VAL A 234 2.08 18.23 26.96
N THR A 235 1.34 18.71 25.95
CA THR A 235 0.58 17.83 25.05
C THR A 235 1.50 16.88 24.29
N LEU A 236 2.66 17.38 23.83
CA LEU A 236 3.65 16.60 23.10
C LEU A 236 4.35 15.56 24.00
N ALA A 237 4.69 15.93 25.24
CA ALA A 237 5.22 15.00 26.23
C ALA A 237 4.23 13.88 26.57
N PHE A 238 2.94 14.21 26.71
CA PHE A 238 1.88 13.23 26.95
C PHE A 238 1.70 12.25 25.77
N LEU A 239 1.84 12.74 24.53
CA LEU A 239 1.79 11.89 23.34
C LEU A 239 2.99 10.95 23.25
N ILE A 240 4.20 11.43 23.56
CA ILE A 240 5.43 10.61 23.61
C ILE A 240 5.33 9.56 24.72
N PHE A 241 4.85 9.93 25.90
CA PHE A 241 4.70 8.98 27.00
C PHE A 241 3.69 7.87 26.66
N ASN A 242 2.55 8.22 26.06
CA ASN A 242 1.56 7.23 25.63
C ASN A 242 2.07 6.33 24.50
N SER A 243 2.84 6.86 23.54
CA SER A 243 3.39 6.03 22.46
C SER A 243 4.44 5.04 23.00
N ILE A 244 5.30 5.46 23.94
CA ILE A 244 6.25 4.59 24.64
C ILE A 244 5.50 3.53 25.47
N TRP A 245 4.47 3.92 26.22
CA TRP A 245 3.65 2.99 27.01
C TRP A 245 2.95 1.92 26.14
N MET A 246 2.41 2.32 24.99
CA MET A 246 1.80 1.42 24.02
C MET A 246 2.83 0.45 23.40
N LEU A 247 4.05 0.91 23.13
CA LEU A 247 5.15 0.07 22.63
C LEU A 247 5.59 -0.95 23.69
N ILE A 248 5.69 -0.55 24.96
CA ILE A 248 6.01 -1.46 26.08
C ILE A 248 4.91 -2.51 26.25
N LYS A 249 3.64 -2.10 26.23
CA LYS A 249 2.50 -3.02 26.39
C LYS A 249 2.41 -4.05 25.27
N LYS A 250 2.74 -3.67 24.02
CA LYS A 250 2.83 -4.59 22.88
C LYS A 250 3.94 -5.63 23.04
N ARG A 251 5.04 -5.28 23.72
CA ARG A 251 6.18 -6.18 23.99
C ARG A 251 5.92 -7.16 25.14
N CYS A 252 5.06 -6.80 26.09
CA CYS A 252 4.71 -7.68 27.21
C CYS A 252 3.63 -8.73 26.88
N TRP A 253 3.03 -8.67 25.68
CA TRP A 253 1.99 -9.58 25.20
C TRP A 253 2.42 -10.36 23.94
N SER A 254 3.71 -10.35 23.61
CA SER A 254 4.37 -11.23 22.64
C SER A 254 5.33 -12.16 23.38
#